data_AF-A0A936NQJ0-F1
#
_entry.id   AF-A0A936NQJ0-F1
#
_cell.length_a   1.000
_cell.length_b   1.000
_cell.length_c   1.000
_cell.angle_alpha   90.00
_cell.angle_beta   90.00
_cell.angle_gamma   90.00
#
_symmetry.space_group_name_H-M   'P 1'
#
loop_
_entity.id
_entity.type
_entity.pdbx_description
1 polymer ?
#
loop_
_entity_poly.entity_id
_entity_poly.type
_entity_poly.pdbx_seq_one_letter_code
_entity_poly.pdbx_strand_id
1 'polypeptide(L)'
;MVRCWAFRAGADETSRGRALGRANADVLDEVLPGSRRQDGRGDLVLVRHRPDFTPAAAKRAFESDPDVLFAEPNWIYSHDATSNDTYYTNGSLWGMYGDGTSPTNQYGSQAGEAWAAGNTGSNTVYVGIIDEGVQWAHQDLSANIWTNPYDPVDGIDNDGNGYKDDIRGWDFDGNNNSTYDGTQDDHGTHVRRSVSNSAAITRISCLLRRQAMAARCW
;
A
#
# COMPACT_ATOMS: atom_id res chain seq x y z
N MET A 1 12.53 -15.06 17.63
CA MET A 1 13.57 -14.04 17.44
C MET A 1 13.13 -12.79 18.21
N VAL A 2 14.04 -12.17 18.97
CA VAL A 2 13.75 -11.00 19.82
C VAL A 2 14.78 -9.94 19.46
N ARG A 3 14.37 -8.86 18.78
CA ARG A 3 15.30 -8.05 17.97
C ARG A 3 15.71 -6.71 18.57
N CYS A 4 15.22 -6.29 19.74
CA CYS A 4 15.61 -5.00 20.32
C CYS A 4 15.77 -5.08 21.83
N TRP A 5 16.93 -4.62 22.31
CA TRP A 5 17.31 -4.59 23.73
C TRP A 5 18.10 -3.34 24.03
N ALA A 6 17.72 -2.63 25.07
CA ALA A 6 18.54 -1.53 25.56
C ALA A 6 19.21 -1.91 26.87
N PHE A 7 20.52 -1.67 26.93
CA PHE A 7 21.27 -1.71 28.16
C PHE A 7 21.16 -0.39 28.93
N ARG A 8 21.36 -0.43 30.24
CA ARG A 8 21.52 0.77 31.06
C ARG A 8 22.85 1.45 30.70
N ALA A 9 22.89 2.78 30.85
CA ALA A 9 24.13 3.51 30.65
C ALA A 9 25.21 3.02 31.62
N GLY A 10 26.42 2.82 31.10
CA GLY A 10 27.55 2.30 31.88
C GLY A 10 27.63 0.77 31.98
N ALA A 11 26.71 0.02 31.36
CA ALA A 11 26.85 -1.43 31.25
C ALA A 11 28.10 -1.79 30.42
N ASP A 12 29.07 -2.42 31.08
CA ASP A 12 30.33 -2.85 30.48
C ASP A 12 30.19 -4.17 29.69
N GLU A 13 31.24 -4.58 28.99
CA GLU A 13 31.24 -5.81 28.19
C GLU A 13 30.91 -7.06 29.02
N THR A 14 31.37 -7.11 30.27
CA THR A 14 31.09 -8.21 31.20
C THR A 14 29.60 -8.30 31.51
N SER A 15 28.97 -7.16 31.78
CA SER A 15 27.53 -7.09 32.10
C SER A 15 26.68 -7.44 30.90
N ARG A 16 27.06 -6.98 29.70
CA ARG A 16 26.42 -7.36 28.44
C ARG A 16 26.55 -8.85 28.16
N GLY A 17 27.75 -9.41 28.32
CA GLY A 17 28.01 -10.84 28.15
C GLY A 17 27.19 -11.71 29.09
N ARG A 18 27.06 -11.30 30.35
CA ARG A 18 26.19 -11.96 31.34
C ARG A 18 24.73 -11.94 30.90
N ALA A 19 24.21 -10.78 30.49
CA ALA A 19 22.84 -10.63 30.05
C ALA A 19 22.54 -11.50 28.82
N LEU A 20 23.43 -11.50 27.82
CA LEU A 20 23.34 -12.36 26.62
C LEU A 20 23.36 -13.86 26.98
N GLY A 21 24.19 -14.25 27.95
CA GLY A 21 24.27 -15.62 28.45
C GLY A 21 22.96 -16.14 29.04
N ARG A 22 22.11 -15.27 29.62
CA ARG A 22 20.82 -15.68 30.23
C ARG A 22 19.82 -16.26 29.23
N ALA A 23 19.89 -15.84 27.97
CA ALA A 23 19.03 -16.32 26.89
C ALA A 23 19.83 -17.03 25.80
N ASN A 24 21.09 -17.38 26.08
CA ASN A 24 22.02 -18.00 25.14
C ASN A 24 22.01 -17.27 23.78
N ALA A 25 22.17 -15.95 23.83
CA ALA A 25 21.90 -15.07 22.72
C ALA A 25 23.18 -14.47 22.13
N ASP A 26 23.17 -14.29 20.81
CA ASP A 26 24.24 -13.62 20.07
C ASP A 26 23.77 -12.25 19.60
N VAL A 27 24.65 -11.24 19.68
CA VAL A 27 24.37 -9.91 19.07
C VAL A 27 24.47 -10.06 17.56
N LEU A 28 23.44 -9.62 16.83
CA LEU A 28 23.47 -9.57 15.36
C LEU A 28 23.82 -8.18 14.85
N ASP A 29 23.42 -7.13 15.56
CA ASP A 29 23.63 -5.74 15.14
C ASP A 29 23.62 -4.78 16.33
N GLU A 30 24.36 -3.69 16.21
CA GLU A 30 24.35 -2.58 17.17
C GLU A 30 23.53 -1.44 16.57
N VAL A 31 22.21 -1.50 16.83
CA VAL A 31 21.22 -0.58 16.26
C VAL A 31 21.56 0.87 16.61
N LEU A 32 21.91 1.14 17.88
CA LEU A 32 22.30 2.46 18.32
C LEU A 32 23.26 2.40 19.52
N PRO A 33 24.56 2.72 19.34
CA PRO A 33 25.49 2.82 20.46
C PRO A 33 25.06 3.92 21.42
N GLY A 34 25.24 3.70 22.73
CA GLY A 34 24.92 4.64 23.79
C GLY A 34 25.67 5.97 23.63
N SER A 35 26.87 5.95 23.05
CA SER A 35 27.63 7.17 22.71
C SER A 35 26.93 8.08 21.70
N ARG A 36 25.99 7.55 20.91
CA ARG A 36 25.18 8.32 19.95
C ARG A 36 23.77 8.63 20.44
N ARG A 37 23.42 8.23 21.66
CA ARG A 37 22.11 8.50 22.25
C ARG A 37 22.11 9.79 23.04
N GLN A 38 21.10 10.63 22.81
CA GLN A 38 20.92 11.90 23.54
C GLN A 38 20.05 11.75 24.79
N ASP A 39 19.41 10.58 24.99
CA ASP A 39 18.49 10.30 26.09
C ASP A 39 19.18 9.71 27.34
N GLY A 40 20.52 9.65 27.34
CA GLY A 40 21.32 9.13 28.44
C GLY A 40 21.16 7.62 28.68
N ARG A 41 20.57 6.87 27.74
CA ARG A 41 20.45 5.41 27.81
C ARG A 41 21.69 4.72 27.21
N GLY A 42 21.90 3.47 27.60
CA GLY A 42 22.95 2.64 27.02
C GLY A 42 22.61 2.12 25.63
N ASP A 43 23.45 1.20 25.16
CA ASP A 43 23.40 0.67 23.81
C ASP A 43 22.06 -0.02 23.52
N LEU A 44 21.55 0.20 22.31
CA LEU A 44 20.44 -0.54 21.72
C LEU A 44 21.00 -1.57 20.76
N VAL A 45 20.79 -2.85 21.08
CA VAL A 45 21.31 -3.97 20.28
C VAL A 45 20.19 -4.86 19.78
N LEU A 46 20.49 -5.48 18.65
CA LEU A 46 19.73 -6.57 18.05
C LEU A 46 20.37 -7.89 18.47
N VAL A 47 19.61 -8.81 19.07
CA VAL A 47 20.13 -10.14 19.42
C VAL A 47 19.31 -11.27 18.80
N ARG A 48 19.93 -12.45 18.74
CA ARG A 48 19.28 -13.71 18.39
C ARG A 48 19.45 -14.67 19.56
N HIS A 49 18.35 -14.96 20.25
CA HIS A 49 18.32 -16.08 21.19
C HIS A 49 18.36 -17.41 20.42
N ARG A 50 18.88 -18.46 21.07
CA ARG A 50 18.84 -19.81 20.49
C ARG A 50 17.43 -20.42 20.48
N PRO A 51 17.19 -21.46 19.66
CA PRO A 51 15.85 -22.03 19.44
C PRO A 51 15.20 -22.67 20.67
N ASP A 52 16.00 -22.97 21.69
CA ASP A 52 15.60 -23.49 23.00
C ASP A 52 14.79 -22.49 23.83
N PHE A 53 14.86 -21.19 23.50
CA PHE A 53 14.02 -20.17 24.13
C PHE A 53 12.83 -19.78 23.23
N THR A 54 11.63 -19.70 23.82
CA THR A 54 10.53 -18.94 23.20
C THR A 54 10.83 -17.44 23.28
N PRO A 55 10.29 -16.59 22.37
CA PRO A 55 10.49 -15.14 22.46
C PRO A 55 10.12 -14.55 23.82
N ALA A 56 9.05 -15.05 24.45
CA ALA A 56 8.61 -14.64 25.78
C ALA A 56 9.57 -15.09 26.89
N ALA A 57 10.13 -16.30 26.79
CA ALA A 57 11.11 -16.79 27.76
C ALA A 57 12.44 -16.02 27.65
N ALA A 58 12.92 -15.77 26.43
CA ALA A 58 14.08 -14.92 26.20
C ALA A 58 13.87 -13.52 26.77
N LYS A 59 12.74 -12.86 26.44
CA LYS A 59 12.34 -11.57 27.01
C LYS A 59 12.47 -11.54 28.53
N ARG A 60 11.82 -12.49 29.23
CA ARG A 60 11.86 -12.58 30.70
C ARG A 60 13.28 -12.80 31.23
N ALA A 61 14.08 -13.62 30.57
CA ALA A 61 15.45 -13.90 30.99
C ALA A 61 16.33 -12.64 30.96
N PHE A 62 16.19 -11.83 29.93
CA PHE A 62 16.89 -10.55 29.82
C PHE A 62 16.34 -9.48 30.77
N GLU A 63 15.01 -9.36 30.94
CA GLU A 63 14.40 -8.42 31.89
C GLU A 63 14.79 -8.69 33.35
N SER A 64 15.23 -9.92 33.64
CA SER A 64 15.74 -10.29 34.97
C SER A 64 17.16 -9.78 35.24
N ASP A 65 17.88 -9.27 34.24
CA ASP A 65 19.22 -8.72 34.43
C ASP A 65 19.14 -7.23 34.82
N PRO A 66 19.80 -6.80 35.91
CA PRO A 66 19.73 -5.41 36.37
C PRO A 66 20.28 -4.41 35.35
N ASP A 67 21.18 -4.82 34.46
CA ASP A 67 21.80 -3.94 33.46
C ASP A 67 21.02 -3.86 32.14
N VAL A 68 19.92 -4.62 32.02
CA VAL A 68 18.96 -4.48 30.93
C VAL A 68 17.90 -3.45 31.32
N LEU A 69 17.75 -2.41 30.51
CA LEU A 69 16.76 -1.37 30.70
C LEU A 69 15.39 -1.80 30.17
N PHE A 70 15.35 -2.39 28.98
CA PHE A 70 14.15 -2.99 28.41
C PHE A 70 14.48 -4.03 27.35
N ALA A 71 13.45 -4.79 27.01
CA ALA A 71 13.48 -6.04 26.31
C ALA A 71 12.19 -6.24 25.53
N GLU A 72 12.25 -6.36 24.20
CA GLU A 72 11.02 -6.52 23.43
C GLU A 72 11.11 -7.55 22.30
N PRO A 73 10.07 -8.41 22.14
CA PRO A 73 9.93 -9.27 20.97
C PRO A 73 9.97 -8.43 19.70
N ASN A 74 10.59 -8.99 18.67
CA ASN A 74 10.51 -8.38 17.37
C ASN A 74 9.33 -8.91 16.60
N TRP A 75 8.28 -8.12 16.62
CA TRP A 75 7.13 -8.35 15.79
C TRP A 75 7.53 -8.06 14.34
N ILE A 76 7.37 -9.07 13.48
CA ILE A 76 7.22 -8.81 12.06
C ILE A 76 5.77 -8.36 11.92
N TYR A 77 5.56 -7.06 11.71
CA TYR A 77 4.25 -6.55 11.37
C TYR A 77 4.00 -6.84 9.89
N SER A 78 3.06 -7.74 9.61
CA SER A 78 2.41 -7.80 8.30
C SER A 78 1.22 -6.84 8.31
N HIS A 79 1.14 -5.97 7.32
CA HIS A 79 -0.07 -5.20 7.08
C HIS A 79 -1.05 -6.09 6.32
N ASP A 80 -2.19 -6.41 6.92
CA ASP A 80 -3.35 -6.88 6.15
C ASP A 80 -3.96 -5.65 5.47
N ALA A 81 -3.58 -5.38 4.22
CA ALA A 81 -4.31 -4.43 3.40
C ALA A 81 -5.58 -5.11 2.89
N THR A 82 -6.61 -5.17 3.74
CA THR A 82 -7.97 -5.53 3.32
C THR A 82 -8.74 -4.26 3.00
N SER A 83 -9.54 -4.28 1.93
CA SER A 83 -10.35 -3.12 1.55
C SER A 83 -11.40 -2.83 2.63
N ASN A 84 -11.57 -1.56 2.97
CA ASN A 84 -12.63 -1.08 3.88
C ASN A 84 -13.92 -0.68 3.13
N ASP A 85 -13.99 -0.92 1.82
CA ASP A 85 -15.18 -0.68 1.00
C ASP A 85 -16.38 -1.48 1.54
N THR A 86 -17.53 -0.82 1.69
CA THR A 86 -18.74 -1.45 2.24
C THR A 86 -19.20 -2.67 1.45
N TYR A 87 -19.07 -2.66 0.12
CA TYR A 87 -19.46 -3.77 -0.75
C TYR A 87 -18.40 -4.87 -0.80
N TYR A 88 -17.13 -4.55 -0.54
CA TYR A 88 -16.10 -5.56 -0.27
C TYR A 88 -16.27 -6.19 1.11
N THR A 89 -16.67 -5.44 2.13
CA THR A 89 -16.78 -5.99 3.50
C THR A 89 -18.07 -6.78 3.73
N ASN A 90 -19.13 -6.51 2.96
CA ASN A 90 -20.42 -7.18 3.09
C ASN A 90 -20.62 -8.40 2.16
N GLY A 91 -19.61 -8.82 1.39
CA GLY A 91 -19.73 -9.98 0.49
C GLY A 91 -20.18 -9.67 -0.94
N SER A 92 -20.59 -8.44 -1.25
CA SER A 92 -21.19 -8.11 -2.56
C SER A 92 -20.18 -8.18 -3.71
N LEU A 93 -18.92 -7.84 -3.47
CA LEU A 93 -17.84 -7.92 -4.45
C LEU A 93 -17.23 -9.33 -4.50
N TRP A 94 -18.08 -10.34 -4.64
CA TRP A 94 -17.72 -11.77 -4.53
C TRP A 94 -16.52 -12.18 -5.41
N GLY A 95 -16.40 -11.59 -6.60
CA GLY A 95 -15.34 -11.88 -7.57
C GLY A 95 -13.95 -11.37 -7.13
N MET A 96 -13.86 -10.53 -6.10
CA MET A 96 -12.58 -10.01 -5.59
C MET A 96 -11.94 -10.90 -4.53
N TYR A 97 -12.71 -11.81 -3.94
CA TYR A 97 -12.21 -12.79 -2.98
C TYR A 97 -11.35 -13.85 -3.65
N GLY A 98 -10.53 -14.53 -2.87
CA GLY A 98 -9.77 -15.71 -3.29
C GLY A 98 -9.91 -16.84 -2.27
N ASP A 99 -9.08 -17.87 -2.39
CA ASP A 99 -9.10 -19.04 -1.50
C ASP A 99 -8.50 -18.77 -0.11
N GLY A 100 -7.76 -17.66 0.04
CA GLY A 100 -7.19 -17.19 1.30
C GLY A 100 -7.97 -16.06 1.99
N THR A 101 -9.03 -15.53 1.37
CA THR A 101 -9.83 -14.43 1.95
C THR A 101 -11.00 -14.91 2.80
N SER A 102 -11.64 -13.96 3.49
CA SER A 102 -12.94 -14.14 4.14
C SER A 102 -13.93 -13.10 3.60
N PRO A 103 -15.03 -13.51 2.93
CA PRO A 103 -15.39 -14.87 2.53
C PRO A 103 -14.36 -15.53 1.60
N THR A 104 -14.33 -16.86 1.65
CA THR A 104 -13.47 -17.67 0.78
C THR A 104 -14.16 -17.88 -0.57
N ASN A 105 -13.43 -17.65 -1.65
CA ASN A 105 -13.88 -17.92 -3.01
C ASN A 105 -12.72 -18.36 -3.91
N GLN A 106 -12.60 -19.68 -4.11
CA GLN A 106 -11.58 -20.26 -4.99
C GLN A 106 -11.69 -19.80 -6.46
N TYR A 107 -12.86 -19.32 -6.89
CA TYR A 107 -13.11 -18.90 -8.26
C TYR A 107 -13.05 -17.38 -8.47
N GLY A 108 -12.75 -16.61 -7.43
CA GLY A 108 -12.55 -15.17 -7.58
C GLY A 108 -11.19 -14.85 -8.18
N SER A 109 -10.83 -13.57 -8.14
CA SER A 109 -9.61 -13.02 -8.75
C SER A 109 -8.39 -12.99 -7.82
N GLN A 110 -8.54 -13.42 -6.57
CA GLN A 110 -7.51 -13.37 -5.54
C GLN A 110 -6.99 -11.94 -5.26
N ALA A 111 -7.85 -10.93 -5.46
CA ALA A 111 -7.47 -9.53 -5.28
C ALA A 111 -7.17 -9.21 -3.80
N GLY A 112 -7.94 -9.79 -2.87
CA GLY A 112 -7.69 -9.63 -1.43
C GLY A 112 -6.31 -10.12 -1.00
N GLU A 113 -5.87 -11.27 -1.52
CA GLU A 113 -4.54 -11.83 -1.29
C GLU A 113 -3.44 -10.95 -1.91
N ALA A 114 -3.67 -10.44 -3.12
CA ALA A 114 -2.72 -9.54 -3.77
C ALA A 114 -2.49 -8.27 -2.94
N TRP A 115 -3.56 -7.68 -2.37
CA TRP A 115 -3.44 -6.53 -1.48
C TRP A 115 -2.77 -6.88 -0.16
N ALA A 116 -3.12 -8.01 0.47
CA ALA A 116 -2.44 -8.50 1.68
C ALA A 116 -0.94 -8.75 1.46
N ALA A 117 -0.52 -9.08 0.23
CA ALA A 117 0.87 -9.18 -0.18
C ALA A 117 1.53 -7.82 -0.53
N GLY A 118 0.83 -6.70 -0.35
CA GLY A 118 1.34 -5.34 -0.58
C GLY A 118 1.16 -4.80 -2.01
N ASN A 119 0.39 -5.48 -2.87
CA ASN A 119 0.17 -5.03 -4.25
C ASN A 119 -1.05 -4.11 -4.37
N THR A 120 -0.94 -2.89 -3.85
CA THR A 120 -2.04 -1.91 -3.76
C THR A 120 -1.98 -0.84 -4.88
N GLY A 121 -1.59 -1.24 -6.10
CA GLY A 121 -1.57 -0.36 -7.28
C GLY A 121 -0.40 0.65 -7.34
N SER A 122 -0.46 1.55 -8.33
CA SER A 122 0.52 2.63 -8.56
C SER A 122 -0.07 3.82 -9.31
N ASN A 123 0.22 5.03 -8.83
CA ASN A 123 -0.18 6.30 -9.47
C ASN A 123 0.50 6.56 -10.82
N THR A 124 1.47 5.72 -11.19
CA THR A 124 2.20 5.80 -12.48
C THR A 124 1.59 4.90 -13.55
N VAL A 125 0.58 4.09 -13.22
CA VAL A 125 -0.12 3.25 -14.18
C VAL A 125 -1.37 3.98 -14.65
N TYR A 126 -1.49 4.13 -15.97
CA TYR A 126 -2.62 4.73 -16.63
C TYR A 126 -3.42 3.67 -17.38
N VAL A 127 -4.73 3.64 -17.19
CA VAL A 127 -5.65 2.72 -17.87
C VAL A 127 -6.66 3.53 -18.68
N GLY A 128 -6.59 3.42 -20.01
CA GLY A 128 -7.59 4.00 -20.90
C GLY A 128 -8.81 3.08 -21.01
N ILE A 129 -10.01 3.61 -20.72
CA ILE A 129 -11.27 2.88 -20.83
C ILE A 129 -12.14 3.49 -21.93
N ILE A 130 -12.52 2.62 -22.86
CA ILE A 130 -13.38 2.88 -24.01
C ILE A 130 -14.76 2.33 -23.75
N ASP A 131 -15.65 3.24 -23.35
CA ASP A 131 -17.00 2.97 -22.87
C ASP A 131 -17.82 4.27 -22.90
N GLU A 132 -19.08 4.27 -22.49
CA GLU A 132 -20.07 5.37 -22.62
C GLU A 132 -19.75 6.66 -21.85
N GLY A 133 -18.55 6.81 -21.28
CA GLY A 133 -18.19 7.94 -20.43
C GLY A 133 -17.98 7.54 -18.97
N VAL A 134 -17.87 8.53 -18.10
CA VAL A 134 -17.62 8.33 -16.67
C VAL A 134 -18.11 9.49 -15.85
N GLN A 135 -18.87 9.18 -14.81
CA GLN A 135 -19.16 10.14 -13.74
C GLN A 135 -17.88 10.46 -12.95
N TRP A 136 -17.00 11.29 -13.51
CA TRP A 136 -15.67 11.59 -12.96
C TRP A 136 -15.72 12.25 -11.58
N ALA A 137 -16.84 12.90 -11.24
CA ALA A 137 -17.08 13.52 -9.94
C ALA A 137 -17.60 12.53 -8.88
N HIS A 138 -17.83 11.26 -9.23
CA HIS A 138 -18.30 10.26 -8.27
C HIS A 138 -17.27 10.09 -7.14
N GLN A 139 -17.73 10.11 -5.88
CA GLN A 139 -16.85 10.13 -4.71
C GLN A 139 -15.84 8.96 -4.69
N ASP A 140 -16.27 7.79 -5.16
CA ASP A 140 -15.47 6.55 -5.22
C ASP A 140 -14.50 6.49 -6.42
N LEU A 141 -14.64 7.40 -7.39
CA LEU A 141 -13.83 7.41 -8.63
C LEU A 141 -12.91 8.62 -8.73
N SER A 142 -13.34 9.78 -8.22
CA SER A 142 -12.67 11.07 -8.44
C SER A 142 -11.18 11.09 -8.13
N ALA A 143 -10.75 10.37 -7.09
CA ALA A 143 -9.34 10.25 -6.71
C ALA A 143 -8.48 9.49 -7.74
N ASN A 144 -9.11 8.63 -8.54
CA ASN A 144 -8.48 7.78 -9.55
C ASN A 144 -8.68 8.29 -10.98
N ILE A 145 -9.41 9.40 -11.20
CA ILE A 145 -9.57 9.99 -12.52
C ILE A 145 -8.27 10.68 -12.96
N TRP A 146 -7.80 10.32 -14.14
CA TRP A 146 -6.68 11.00 -14.78
C TRP A 146 -7.07 12.44 -15.13
N THR A 147 -6.14 13.35 -14.90
CA THR A 147 -6.23 14.75 -15.34
C THR A 147 -5.09 14.98 -16.31
N ASN A 148 -5.40 15.43 -17.53
CA ASN A 148 -4.38 15.81 -18.51
C ASN A 148 -3.61 17.03 -17.98
N PRO A 149 -2.33 16.89 -17.58
CA PRO A 149 -1.56 18.03 -17.08
C PRO A 149 -1.10 18.97 -18.20
N TYR A 150 -1.31 18.58 -19.46
CA TYR A 150 -0.82 19.28 -20.64
C TYR A 150 -1.91 20.10 -21.34
N ASP A 151 -3.19 19.87 -21.02
CA ASP A 151 -4.33 20.54 -21.64
C ASP A 151 -5.29 21.14 -20.58
N PRO A 152 -4.92 22.29 -19.97
CA PRO A 152 -5.81 23.02 -19.08
C PRO A 152 -7.08 23.50 -19.80
N VAL A 153 -8.16 23.71 -19.06
CA VAL A 153 -9.43 24.20 -19.62
C VAL A 153 -9.33 25.70 -19.91
N ASP A 154 -8.86 26.06 -21.10
CA ASP A 154 -8.66 27.45 -21.56
C ASP A 154 -9.26 27.74 -22.95
N GLY A 155 -9.86 26.74 -23.60
CA GLY A 155 -10.45 26.85 -24.93
C GLY A 155 -9.47 26.60 -26.07
N ILE A 156 -8.26 26.14 -25.78
CA ILE A 156 -7.17 25.84 -26.73
C ILE A 156 -6.85 24.33 -26.63
N ASP A 157 -6.32 23.76 -27.70
CA ASP A 157 -5.65 22.46 -27.67
C ASP A 157 -4.17 22.74 -27.37
N ASN A 158 -3.79 22.69 -26.09
CA ASN A 158 -2.47 23.10 -25.62
C ASN A 158 -1.39 22.02 -25.90
N ASP A 159 -1.77 20.76 -25.98
CA ASP A 159 -0.84 19.64 -26.20
C ASP A 159 -0.73 19.21 -27.70
N GLY A 160 -1.59 19.76 -28.55
CA GLY A 160 -1.59 19.59 -29.99
C GLY A 160 -2.10 18.23 -30.45
N ASN A 161 -2.91 17.56 -29.63
CA ASN A 161 -3.40 16.21 -29.91
C ASN A 161 -4.66 16.18 -30.79
N GLY A 162 -5.23 17.34 -31.12
CA GLY A 162 -6.43 17.50 -31.95
C GLY A 162 -7.73 17.60 -31.16
N TYR A 163 -7.67 17.52 -29.83
CA TYR A 163 -8.80 17.60 -28.92
C TYR A 163 -8.60 18.80 -27.99
N LYS A 164 -9.62 19.64 -27.90
CA LYS A 164 -9.57 20.87 -27.12
C LYS A 164 -10.07 20.63 -25.70
N ASP A 165 -9.32 21.09 -24.71
CA ASP A 165 -9.67 21.00 -23.29
C ASP A 165 -10.00 19.55 -22.86
N ASP A 166 -9.25 18.54 -23.35
CA ASP A 166 -9.49 17.10 -23.14
C ASP A 166 -9.01 16.61 -21.76
N ILE A 167 -9.25 17.45 -20.75
CA ILE A 167 -8.75 17.37 -19.38
C ILE A 167 -8.96 16.01 -18.69
N ARG A 168 -9.97 15.22 -19.10
CA ARG A 168 -10.31 13.89 -18.54
C ARG A 168 -10.53 12.83 -19.61
N GLY A 169 -10.06 13.09 -20.83
CA GLY A 169 -10.33 12.31 -22.02
C GLY A 169 -11.29 13.02 -22.97
N TRP A 170 -11.79 12.28 -23.96
CA TRP A 170 -12.59 12.83 -25.06
C TRP A 170 -13.86 12.01 -25.30
N ASP A 171 -14.96 12.71 -25.54
CA ASP A 171 -16.20 12.14 -26.05
C ASP A 171 -16.19 12.20 -27.59
N PHE A 172 -16.06 11.03 -28.21
CA PHE A 172 -16.05 10.89 -29.66
C PHE A 172 -17.45 10.86 -30.28
N ASP A 173 -18.50 10.57 -29.52
CA ASP A 173 -19.87 10.55 -30.02
C ASP A 173 -20.42 11.97 -30.14
N GLY A 174 -20.29 12.76 -29.07
CA GLY A 174 -20.63 14.18 -29.06
C GLY A 174 -19.54 15.10 -29.60
N ASN A 175 -18.36 14.54 -29.94
CA ASN A 175 -17.17 15.24 -30.44
C ASN A 175 -16.81 16.47 -29.60
N ASN A 176 -16.69 16.27 -28.29
CA ASN A 176 -16.43 17.32 -27.31
C ASN A 176 -15.67 16.76 -26.08
N ASN A 177 -15.37 17.62 -25.11
CA ASN A 177 -14.65 17.26 -23.88
C ASN A 177 -15.55 16.85 -22.70
N SER A 178 -16.86 16.68 -22.93
CA SER A 178 -17.83 16.24 -21.93
C SER A 178 -17.85 14.71 -21.88
N THR A 179 -16.90 14.11 -21.15
CA THR A 179 -16.84 12.64 -20.97
C THR A 179 -17.91 12.09 -20.01
N TYR A 180 -18.89 12.90 -19.65
CA TYR A 180 -20.05 12.54 -18.83
C TYR A 180 -21.24 13.40 -19.24
N ASP A 181 -22.21 12.76 -19.86
CA ASP A 181 -23.37 13.35 -20.49
C ASP A 181 -24.68 12.96 -19.78
N GLY A 182 -24.60 12.03 -18.82
CA GLY A 182 -25.59 11.93 -17.76
C GLY A 182 -25.72 10.53 -17.19
N THR A 183 -26.90 10.20 -16.66
CA THR A 183 -27.14 8.88 -16.07
C THR A 183 -27.22 7.75 -17.10
N GLN A 184 -27.14 8.07 -18.40
CA GLN A 184 -27.04 7.07 -19.45
C GLN A 184 -25.65 6.41 -19.47
N ASP A 185 -24.61 7.07 -18.96
CA ASP A 185 -23.22 6.57 -18.95
C ASP A 185 -22.93 5.64 -17.76
N ASP A 186 -23.97 4.96 -17.29
CA ASP A 186 -23.93 4.13 -16.10
C ASP A 186 -23.06 2.89 -16.32
N HIS A 187 -23.06 2.32 -17.53
CA HIS A 187 -22.19 1.22 -17.92
C HIS A 187 -20.71 1.61 -17.83
N GLY A 188 -20.31 2.72 -18.44
CA GLY A 188 -18.92 3.21 -18.40
C GLY A 188 -18.45 3.56 -17.00
N THR A 189 -19.35 4.12 -16.18
CA THR A 189 -19.09 4.39 -14.75
C THR A 189 -18.93 3.09 -13.96
N HIS A 190 -19.76 2.07 -14.22
CA HIS A 190 -19.70 0.77 -13.55
C HIS A 190 -18.44 -0.02 -13.93
N VAL A 191 -18.06 -0.04 -15.21
CA VAL A 191 -16.83 -0.68 -15.69
C VAL A 191 -15.61 -0.07 -15.02
N ARG A 192 -15.55 1.26 -14.93
CA ARG A 192 -14.45 1.97 -14.26
C ARG A 192 -14.37 1.67 -12.78
N ARG A 193 -15.52 1.58 -12.10
CA ARG A 193 -15.55 1.17 -10.69
C ARG A 193 -14.91 -0.20 -10.48
N SER A 194 -15.15 -1.16 -11.37
CA SER A 194 -14.52 -2.48 -11.28
C SER A 194 -12.99 -2.44 -11.37
N VAL A 195 -12.44 -1.46 -12.10
CA VAL A 195 -10.98 -1.25 -12.26
C VAL A 195 -10.39 -0.41 -11.12
N SER A 196 -11.15 0.55 -10.58
CA SER A 196 -10.68 1.54 -9.59
C SER A 196 -11.03 1.28 -8.13
N ASN A 197 -12.05 0.45 -7.81
CA ASN A 197 -12.41 0.13 -6.41
C ASN A 197 -11.56 -0.97 -5.78
N SER A 198 -10.68 -1.58 -6.57
CA SER A 198 -9.60 -2.35 -5.99
C SER A 198 -8.74 -1.38 -5.18
N ALA A 199 -8.15 -1.79 -4.05
CA ALA A 199 -7.22 -0.98 -3.25
C ALA A 199 -5.96 -0.49 -4.03
N ALA A 200 -5.98 -0.62 -5.35
CA ALA A 200 -5.07 -0.13 -6.35
C ALA A 200 -5.37 1.32 -6.75
N ILE A 201 -4.51 2.25 -6.32
CA ILE A 201 -4.50 3.57 -6.93
C ILE A 201 -4.00 3.39 -8.37
N THR A 202 -4.90 3.45 -9.35
CA THR A 202 -4.57 3.38 -10.77
C THR A 202 -5.29 4.54 -11.45
N ARG A 203 -4.57 5.33 -12.24
CA ARG A 203 -5.18 6.49 -12.91
C ARG A 203 -5.95 6.01 -14.13
N ILE A 204 -7.24 6.33 -14.20
CA ILE A 204 -8.10 5.96 -15.32
C ILE A 204 -8.32 7.16 -16.22
N SER A 205 -8.10 6.97 -17.52
CA SER A 205 -8.43 7.95 -18.57
C SER A 205 -9.59 7.44 -19.44
N CYS A 206 -10.30 8.35 -20.09
CA CYS A 206 -11.28 8.03 -21.12
C CYS A 206 -10.66 8.16 -22.51
N LEU A 207 -10.67 7.06 -23.26
CA LEU A 207 -10.56 7.10 -24.72
C LEU A 207 -11.82 6.42 -25.22
N LEU A 208 -12.51 6.89 -26.25
CA LEU A 208 -13.58 6.14 -26.92
C LEU A 208 -13.13 5.78 -28.36
N ARG A 209 -13.60 4.66 -28.91
CA ARG A 209 -12.92 3.83 -29.95
C ARG A 209 -12.88 4.48 -31.35
N ARG A 210 -11.68 4.74 -31.87
CA ARG A 210 -11.07 4.23 -33.14
C ARG A 210 -10.03 5.23 -33.65
N GLN A 211 -8.80 5.07 -33.21
CA GLN A 211 -7.60 4.87 -34.04
C GLN A 211 -6.47 4.54 -33.09
N ALA A 212 -5.92 3.34 -33.23
CA ALA A 212 -4.62 3.05 -32.67
C ALA A 212 -3.62 3.98 -33.36
N MET A 213 -3.05 4.93 -32.63
CA MET A 213 -1.63 5.31 -32.68
C MET A 213 -1.39 6.48 -31.73
N ALA A 214 -0.34 6.35 -30.92
CA ALA A 214 0.17 7.33 -29.96
C ALA A 214 -0.59 7.49 -28.63
N ALA A 215 -0.95 6.37 -27.99
CA ALA A 215 -0.78 6.31 -26.55
C ALA A 215 0.73 6.35 -26.25
N ARG A 216 1.35 7.53 -26.35
CA ARG A 216 2.58 7.76 -25.58
C ARG A 216 2.12 7.89 -24.14
N CYS A 217 2.13 6.76 -23.45
CA CYS A 217 2.38 6.78 -22.02
C CYS A 217 3.68 7.56 -21.85
N TRP A 218 3.57 8.80 -21.38
CA TRP A 218 4.67 9.58 -20.87
C TRP A 218 4.67 9.46 -19.35
#